data_AF-A0A4Q5HAC4-F1
#
_entry.id   AF-A0A4Q5HAC4-F1
#
_cell.length_a   1.000
_cell.length_b   1.000
_cell.length_c   1.000
_cell.angle_alpha   90.00
_cell.angle_beta   90.00
_cell.angle_gamma   90.00
#
_symmetry.space_group_name_H-M   'P 1'
#
loop_
_entity.id
_entity.type
_entity.pdbx_description
1 polymer ?
#
loop_
_entity_poly.entity_id
_entity_poly.type
_entity_poly.pdbx_seq_one_letter_code
_entity_poly.pdbx_strand_id
1 'polypeptide(L)'
;MNTSFERSANASDEWYTPREIIEALGEFDLDPCAPMHPLWPTAKIMYNKQDNGLIQNWGGRIWLNPPYSKPLMWQFVEKLAEHGNGIALLFNRCDSNKFQDIIFTKATGMMFLRNRIKFFRPDGTRGDSPGCGSVLIAFGRENAEILRNCSLQGKYVELNNDK
;
A
#
# COMPACT_ATOMS: atom_id res chain seq x y z
N MET A 1 -11.56 -27.70 9.47
CA MET A 1 -10.46 -26.91 10.08
C MET A 1 -10.97 -25.47 10.19
N ASN A 2 -11.09 -24.94 11.40
CA ASN A 2 -11.69 -23.63 11.65
C ASN A 2 -10.66 -22.55 11.28
N THR A 3 -10.84 -21.85 10.15
CA THR A 3 -9.91 -20.85 9.60
C THR A 3 -10.20 -19.44 10.11
N SER A 4 -10.78 -19.32 11.30
CA SER A 4 -10.90 -18.03 11.97
C SER A 4 -9.52 -17.59 12.44
N PHE A 5 -8.81 -16.82 11.62
CA PHE A 5 -7.80 -15.90 12.14
C PHE A 5 -8.54 -15.02 13.16
N GLU A 6 -8.21 -15.18 14.44
CA GLU A 6 -8.79 -14.39 15.52
C GLU A 6 -8.56 -12.92 15.23
N ARG A 7 -9.57 -12.25 14.65
CA ARG A 7 -9.66 -10.81 14.70
C ARG A 7 -9.91 -10.48 16.17
N SER A 8 -8.89 -9.96 16.85
CA SER A 8 -9.11 -9.30 18.13
C SER A 8 -10.23 -8.27 17.94
N ALA A 9 -11.18 -8.22 18.87
CA ALA A 9 -12.36 -7.35 18.79
C ALA A 9 -12.02 -5.84 18.66
N ASN A 10 -10.76 -5.48 18.89
CA ASN A 10 -10.22 -4.11 18.82
C ASN A 10 -9.11 -3.95 17.75
N ALA A 11 -9.01 -4.84 16.76
CA ALA A 11 -8.01 -4.70 15.70
C ALA A 11 -8.26 -3.40 14.91
N SER A 12 -7.37 -2.43 15.08
CA SER A 12 -7.35 -1.22 14.26
C SER A 12 -7.04 -1.59 12.81
N ASP A 13 -7.73 -0.95 11.87
CA ASP A 13 -7.43 -1.02 10.44
C ASP A 13 -6.37 0.02 10.02
N GLU A 14 -5.75 0.72 10.98
CA GLU A 14 -4.64 1.63 10.74
C GLU A 14 -3.30 0.90 10.71
N TRP A 15 -2.51 1.17 9.68
CA TRP A 15 -1.21 0.53 9.46
C TRP A 15 -0.12 1.59 9.35
N TYR A 16 0.77 1.62 10.34
CA TYR A 16 1.81 2.64 10.43
C TYR A 16 3.06 2.16 9.66
N THR A 17 3.19 2.63 8.42
CA THR A 17 4.27 2.24 7.50
C THR A 17 5.63 2.68 8.05
N PRO A 18 6.61 1.76 8.17
CA PRO A 18 7.99 2.12 8.52
C PRO A 18 8.57 3.24 7.66
N ARG A 19 9.19 4.23 8.30
CA ARG A 19 9.74 5.43 7.66
C ARG A 19 10.72 5.11 6.54
N GLU A 20 11.53 4.07 6.72
CA GLU A 20 12.53 3.64 5.76
C GLU A 20 11.92 3.21 4.41
N ILE A 21 10.65 2.79 4.38
CA ILE A 21 9.95 2.47 3.13
C ILE A 21 9.63 3.74 2.36
N ILE A 22 9.10 4.77 3.04
CA ILE A 22 8.77 6.05 2.40
C ILE A 22 10.05 6.72 1.89
N GLU A 23 11.10 6.77 2.70
CA GLU A 23 12.37 7.38 2.33
C GLU A 23 13.01 6.69 1.11
N ALA A 24 12.93 5.36 1.01
CA ALA A 24 13.46 4.63 -0.14
C ALA A 24 12.66 4.88 -1.43
N LEU A 25 11.38 5.23 -1.34
CA LEU A 25 10.49 5.47 -2.47
C LEU A 25 10.40 6.94 -2.90
N GLY A 26 11.00 7.85 -2.13
CA GLY A 26 10.95 9.29 -2.37
C GLY A 26 9.64 9.95 -1.96
N GLU A 27 9.51 11.24 -2.25
CA GLU A 27 8.38 12.05 -1.80
C GLU A 27 7.06 11.68 -2.50
N PHE A 28 5.96 11.78 -1.76
CA PHE A 28 4.60 11.65 -2.25
C PHE A 28 3.81 12.93 -1.96
N ASP A 29 2.88 13.25 -2.85
CA ASP A 29 2.03 14.43 -2.69
C ASP A 29 0.81 14.13 -1.81
N LEU A 30 0.25 12.91 -1.90
CA LEU A 30 -0.94 12.52 -1.15
C LEU A 30 -0.84 11.09 -0.58
N ASP A 31 -1.22 10.94 0.69
CA ASP A 31 -1.61 9.68 1.33
C ASP A 31 -3.09 9.77 1.73
N PRO A 32 -3.99 9.03 1.06
CA PRO A 32 -5.42 9.10 1.32
C PRO A 32 -5.87 8.16 2.45
N CYS A 33 -4.95 7.46 3.11
CA CYS A 33 -5.19 6.43 4.12
C CYS A 33 -4.28 6.58 5.34
N ALA A 34 -3.84 7.80 5.65
CA ALA A 34 -2.95 8.06 6.76
C ALA A 34 -3.62 7.70 8.11
N PRO A 35 -2.85 7.22 9.10
CA PRO A 35 -3.37 7.03 10.46
C PRO A 35 -3.86 8.36 11.07
N MET A 36 -4.78 8.31 12.03
CA MET A 36 -5.25 9.49 12.76
C MET A 36 -4.13 10.26 13.46
N HIS A 37 -3.11 9.54 13.95
CA HIS A 37 -1.98 10.09 14.69
C HIS A 37 -0.65 9.58 14.12
N PRO A 38 -0.24 10.03 12.92
CA PRO A 38 0.93 9.47 12.24
C PRO A 38 2.21 9.71 13.06
N LEU A 39 3.08 8.71 13.14
CA LEU A 39 4.40 8.85 13.77
C LEU A 39 5.36 9.73 12.96
N TRP A 40 5.15 9.78 11.64
CA TRP A 40 5.85 10.63 10.68
C TRP A 40 4.95 10.80 9.45
N PRO A 41 5.15 11.87 8.65
CA PRO A 41 4.43 12.03 7.40
C PRO A 41 4.84 10.96 6.37
N THR A 42 3.86 10.47 5.64
CA THR A 42 4.03 9.58 4.47
C THR A 42 3.93 10.34 3.14
N ALA A 43 3.26 11.50 3.16
CA ALA A 43 3.07 12.40 2.02
C ALA A 43 2.87 13.86 2.48
N LYS A 44 2.89 14.81 1.55
CA LYS A 44 2.65 16.24 1.82
C LYS A 44 1.24 16.52 2.33
N ILE A 45 0.25 15.86 1.74
CA ILE A 45 -1.16 15.89 2.16
C ILE A 45 -1.52 14.50 2.66
N MET A 46 -2.18 14.43 3.82
CA MET A 46 -2.56 13.16 4.45
C MET A 46 -4.03 13.23 4.87
N TYR A 47 -4.84 12.31 4.37
CA TYR A 47 -6.23 12.13 4.81
C TYR A 47 -6.31 10.92 5.72
N ASN A 48 -7.00 11.12 6.84
CA ASN A 48 -7.28 10.05 7.79
C ASN A 48 -8.73 9.55 7.65
N LYS A 49 -9.13 8.68 8.57
CA LYS A 49 -10.47 8.09 8.59
C LYS A 49 -11.60 9.13 8.67
N GLN A 50 -11.40 10.25 9.36
CA GLN A 50 -12.41 11.32 9.49
C GLN A 50 -12.55 12.13 8.19
N ASP A 51 -11.47 12.30 7.45
CA ASP A 51 -11.47 13.00 6.16
C ASP A 51 -12.13 12.18 5.05
N ASN A 52 -12.18 10.85 5.23
CA ASN A 52 -12.66 9.90 4.22
C ASN A 52 -11.94 10.09 2.86
N GLY A 53 -10.67 9.68 2.80
CA GLY A 53 -9.83 9.88 1.61
C GLY A 53 -10.39 9.33 0.29
N LEU A 54 -11.39 8.44 0.31
CA LEU A 54 -12.08 7.97 -0.90
C LEU A 54 -12.89 9.07 -1.59
N ILE A 55 -13.54 9.96 -0.85
CA ILE A 55 -14.40 11.01 -1.42
C ILE A 55 -13.61 12.27 -1.79
N GLN A 56 -12.34 12.35 -1.38
CA GLN A 56 -11.47 13.48 -1.67
C GLN A 56 -10.96 13.45 -3.11
N ASN A 57 -10.58 14.62 -3.61
CA ASN A 57 -9.90 14.75 -4.90
C ASN A 57 -8.45 14.27 -4.76
N TRP A 58 -8.01 13.40 -5.66
CA TRP A 58 -6.63 12.91 -5.68
C TRP A 58 -5.83 13.67 -6.74
N GLY A 59 -4.66 14.17 -6.34
CA GLY A 59 -3.75 14.91 -7.20
C GLY A 59 -2.31 14.57 -6.86
N GLY A 60 -1.42 14.73 -7.85
CA GLY A 60 0.00 14.42 -7.69
C GLY A 60 0.31 12.92 -7.59
N ARG A 61 1.42 12.60 -6.94
CA ARG A 61 1.90 11.23 -6.73
C ARG A 61 1.36 10.64 -5.44
N ILE A 62 0.72 9.47 -5.52
CA ILE A 62 0.00 8.87 -4.38
C ILE A 62 0.84 7.80 -3.68
N TRP A 63 0.92 7.88 -2.36
CA TRP A 63 1.25 6.74 -1.50
C TRP A 63 -0.05 6.10 -1.02
N LEU A 64 -0.18 4.78 -1.15
CA LEU A 64 -1.37 4.07 -0.68
C LEU A 64 -1.02 2.87 0.20
N ASN A 65 -1.25 3.00 1.51
CA ASN A 65 -1.33 1.88 2.43
C ASN A 65 -2.77 1.77 2.96
N PRO A 66 -3.67 1.08 2.25
CA PRO A 66 -5.10 1.17 2.52
C PRO A 66 -5.48 0.38 3.78
N PRO A 67 -6.65 0.66 4.38
CA PRO A 67 -7.29 -0.29 5.29
C PRO A 67 -7.41 -1.66 4.62
N TYR A 68 -6.95 -2.72 5.28
CA TYR A 68 -6.98 -4.08 4.71
C TYR A 68 -8.33 -4.80 4.84
N SER A 69 -9.36 -4.12 5.36
CA SER A 69 -10.73 -4.62 5.38
C SER A 69 -11.41 -4.51 4.01
N LYS A 70 -12.17 -5.54 3.65
CA LYS A 70 -13.02 -5.53 2.45
C LYS A 70 -14.41 -4.95 2.80
N PRO A 71 -15.07 -4.21 1.89
CA PRO A 71 -14.63 -3.89 0.52
C PRO A 71 -13.67 -2.71 0.41
N LEU A 72 -13.47 -1.97 1.50
CA LEU A 72 -12.80 -0.67 1.54
C LEU A 72 -11.42 -0.65 0.88
N MET A 73 -10.59 -1.66 1.17
CA MET A 73 -9.26 -1.84 0.57
C MET A 73 -9.29 -1.70 -0.96
N TRP A 74 -10.24 -2.40 -1.61
CA TRP A 74 -10.29 -2.45 -3.06
C TRP A 74 -10.86 -1.17 -3.68
N GLN A 75 -11.73 -0.44 -2.97
CA GLN A 75 -12.20 0.86 -3.45
C GLN A 75 -11.04 1.87 -3.58
N PHE A 76 -10.13 1.88 -2.60
CA PHE A 76 -8.93 2.72 -2.66
C PHE A 76 -7.98 2.28 -3.77
N VAL A 77 -7.77 0.97 -3.93
CA VAL A 77 -6.89 0.42 -4.96
C VAL A 77 -7.45 0.69 -6.36
N GLU A 78 -8.75 0.55 -6.58
CA GLU A 78 -9.41 0.88 -7.85
C GLU A 78 -9.21 2.36 -8.20
N LYS A 79 -9.42 3.25 -7.22
CA LYS A 79 -9.20 4.70 -7.40
C LYS A 79 -7.74 5.03 -7.72
N LEU A 80 -6.77 4.37 -7.07
CA LEU A 80 -5.36 4.54 -7.43
C LEU A 80 -5.06 4.04 -8.84
N ALA A 81 -5.61 2.89 -9.21
CA ALA A 81 -5.38 2.28 -10.51
C ALA A 81 -5.97 3.13 -11.64
N GLU A 82 -7.09 3.83 -11.39
CA GLU A 82 -7.66 4.84 -12.31
C GLU A 82 -6.83 6.13 -12.33
N HIS A 83 -6.30 6.55 -11.19
CA HIS A 83 -5.42 7.72 -11.09
C HIS A 83 -4.10 7.52 -11.85
N GLY A 84 -3.57 6.30 -11.86
CA GLY A 84 -2.42 5.91 -12.70
C GLY A 84 -1.06 6.45 -12.26
N ASN A 85 -0.98 7.19 -11.14
CA ASN A 85 0.26 7.75 -10.62
C ASN A 85 0.41 7.53 -9.10
N GLY A 86 1.04 6.42 -8.71
CA GLY A 86 1.42 6.20 -7.32
C GLY A 86 1.91 4.78 -7.02
N ILE A 87 2.12 4.50 -5.75
CA ILE A 87 2.55 3.20 -5.25
C ILE A 87 1.59 2.72 -4.16
N ALA A 88 1.09 1.49 -4.30
CA ALA A 88 0.31 0.81 -3.28
C ALA A 88 1.13 -0.25 -2.53
N LEU A 89 0.91 -0.36 -1.24
CA LEU A 89 1.43 -1.43 -0.39
C LEU A 89 0.30 -2.42 -0.05
N LEU A 90 0.31 -3.58 -0.70
CA LEU A 90 -0.74 -4.60 -0.54
C LEU A 90 -0.19 -5.93 -0.01
N PHE A 91 -1.10 -6.83 0.38
CA PHE A 91 -0.74 -8.23 0.58
C PHE A 91 -0.39 -8.90 -0.74
N ASN A 92 0.59 -9.80 -0.71
CA ASN A 92 0.93 -10.66 -1.83
C ASN A 92 -0.11 -11.79 -1.98
N ARG A 93 -1.31 -11.44 -2.47
CA ARG A 93 -2.42 -12.35 -2.78
C ARG A 93 -2.78 -12.27 -4.26
N CYS A 94 -1.78 -12.54 -5.10
CA CYS A 94 -1.89 -12.47 -6.56
C CYS A 94 -2.95 -13.42 -7.13
N ASP A 95 -3.33 -14.46 -6.40
CA ASP A 95 -4.35 -15.45 -6.77
C ASP A 95 -5.80 -14.95 -6.65
N SER A 96 -6.04 -13.81 -6.00
CA SER A 96 -7.41 -13.30 -5.83
C SER A 96 -7.92 -12.57 -7.09
N ASN A 97 -9.21 -12.76 -7.43
CA ASN A 97 -9.84 -12.16 -8.62
C ASN A 97 -9.57 -10.65 -8.73
N LYS A 98 -9.83 -9.88 -7.66
CA LYS A 98 -9.57 -8.43 -7.67
C LYS A 98 -8.11 -8.07 -7.91
N PHE A 99 -7.16 -8.90 -7.46
CA PHE A 99 -5.75 -8.67 -7.76
C PHE A 99 -5.47 -8.89 -9.25
N GLN A 100 -5.97 -9.98 -9.81
CA GLN A 100 -5.85 -10.27 -11.25
C GLN A 100 -6.50 -9.16 -12.08
N ASP A 101 -7.75 -8.82 -11.78
CA ASP A 101 -8.59 -7.94 -12.59
C ASP A 101 -8.16 -6.47 -12.53
N ILE A 102 -7.49 -6.04 -11.45
CA ILE A 102 -7.08 -4.64 -11.25
C ILE A 102 -5.56 -4.48 -11.34
N ILE A 103 -4.80 -5.28 -10.58
CA ILE A 103 -3.35 -5.08 -10.47
C ILE A 103 -2.67 -5.55 -11.74
N PHE A 104 -2.92 -6.79 -12.19
CA PHE A 104 -2.25 -7.31 -13.37
C PHE A 104 -2.69 -6.66 -14.68
N THR A 105 -3.83 -5.96 -14.69
CA THR A 105 -4.33 -5.24 -15.87
C THR A 105 -3.91 -3.77 -15.93
N LYS A 106 -3.64 -3.12 -14.79
CA LYS A 106 -3.40 -1.66 -14.72
C LYS A 106 -2.05 -1.25 -14.14
N ALA A 107 -1.40 -2.09 -13.33
CA ALA A 107 -0.12 -1.74 -12.73
C ALA A 107 1.03 -1.89 -13.73
N THR A 108 2.05 -1.05 -13.61
CA THR A 108 3.23 -1.07 -14.49
C THR A 108 4.33 -1.99 -13.97
N GLY A 109 4.47 -2.11 -12.66
CA GLY A 109 5.49 -2.95 -12.05
C GLY A 109 5.18 -3.28 -10.59
N MET A 110 5.85 -4.30 -10.08
CA MET A 110 5.67 -4.79 -8.72
C MET A 110 7.03 -5.08 -8.08
N MET A 111 7.12 -4.92 -6.76
CA MET A 111 8.30 -5.30 -5.99
C MET A 111 7.92 -6.20 -4.82
N PHE A 112 8.42 -7.43 -4.86
CA PHE A 112 8.29 -8.40 -3.78
C PHE A 112 9.42 -8.19 -2.78
N LEU A 113 9.09 -7.71 -1.59
CA LEU A 113 10.07 -7.42 -0.56
C LEU A 113 10.67 -8.71 0.02
N ARG A 114 11.96 -8.67 0.34
CA ARG A 114 12.71 -9.81 0.89
C ARG A 114 12.19 -10.24 2.27
N ASN A 115 11.72 -9.29 3.08
CA ASN A 115 11.22 -9.55 4.43
C ASN A 115 9.80 -9.01 4.59
N ARG A 116 9.02 -9.62 5.48
CA ARG A 116 7.69 -9.11 5.83
C ARG A 116 7.83 -7.78 6.59
N ILE A 117 6.97 -6.82 6.27
CA ILE A 117 6.97 -5.51 6.92
C ILE A 117 6.40 -5.64 8.33
N LYS A 118 7.20 -5.28 9.33
CA LYS A 118 6.71 -5.09 10.70
C LYS A 118 6.24 -3.65 10.83
N PHE A 119 4.93 -3.45 10.71
CA PHE A 119 4.30 -2.13 10.90
C PHE A 119 4.46 -1.64 12.34
N PHE A 120 4.46 -0.34 12.51
CA PHE A 120 4.46 0.27 13.84
C PHE A 120 3.05 0.23 14.45
N ARG A 121 3.00 0.30 15.78
CA ARG A 121 1.78 0.56 16.55
C ARG A 121 1.66 2.06 16.83
N PRO A 122 0.47 2.57 17.22
CA PRO A 122 0.29 3.99 17.55
C PRO A 122 1.25 4.52 18.63
N ASP A 123 1.72 3.65 19.52
CA ASP A 123 2.68 3.98 20.59
C ASP A 123 4.14 4.03 20.13
N GLY A 124 4.41 3.81 18.83
CA GLY A 124 5.77 3.79 18.28
C GLY A 124 6.52 2.47 18.43
N THR A 125 5.92 1.44 19.04
CA THR A 125 6.52 0.11 19.10
C THR A 125 6.39 -0.62 17.76
N ARG A 126 7.34 -1.51 17.44
CA ARG A 126 7.22 -2.38 16.26
C ARG A 126 6.26 -3.54 16.54
N GLY A 127 5.37 -3.77 15.60
CA GLY A 127 4.51 -4.95 15.55
C GLY A 127 5.29 -6.23 15.26
N ASP A 128 4.58 -7.34 15.35
CA ASP A 128 5.11 -8.66 15.03
C ASP A 128 5.20 -8.88 13.52
N SER A 129 5.79 -10.00 13.12
CA SER A 129 5.84 -10.39 11.70
C SER A 129 4.41 -10.69 11.21
N PRO A 130 3.88 -9.98 10.20
CA PRO A 130 2.51 -10.22 9.74
C PRO A 130 2.38 -11.60 9.12
N GLY A 131 1.16 -12.16 9.13
CA GLY A 131 0.89 -13.50 8.60
C GLY A 131 1.06 -13.64 7.08
N CYS A 132 0.99 -12.53 6.33
CA CYS A 132 1.11 -12.48 4.88
C CYS A 132 2.30 -11.62 4.45
N GLY A 133 2.91 -11.97 3.32
CA GLY A 133 3.93 -11.12 2.68
C GLY A 133 3.30 -9.86 2.09
N SER A 134 4.12 -8.83 1.92
CA SER A 134 3.72 -7.58 1.29
C SER A 134 4.31 -7.46 -0.11
N VAL A 135 3.63 -6.70 -0.97
CA VAL A 135 4.10 -6.34 -2.30
C VAL A 135 3.85 -4.85 -2.52
N LEU A 136 4.86 -4.16 -3.05
CA LEU A 136 4.71 -2.81 -3.55
C LEU A 136 4.27 -2.87 -5.01
N ILE A 137 3.28 -2.08 -5.38
CA ILE A 137 2.69 -2.07 -6.72
C ILE A 137 2.78 -0.65 -7.25
N ALA A 138 3.44 -0.46 -8.38
CA ALA A 138 3.58 0.82 -9.05
C ALA A 138 2.54 0.99 -10.16
N PHE A 139 1.87 2.13 -10.13
CA PHE A 139 1.06 2.65 -11.23
C PHE A 139 1.81 3.82 -11.87
N GLY A 140 2.07 3.71 -13.17
CA GLY A 140 2.85 4.67 -13.94
C GLY A 140 4.34 4.34 -14.03
N ARG A 141 4.96 4.73 -15.14
CA ARG A 141 6.37 4.39 -15.48
C ARG A 141 7.37 4.94 -14.47
N GLU A 142 7.18 6.18 -13.99
CA GLU A 142 8.08 6.78 -13.01
C GLU A 142 8.08 6.02 -11.69
N ASN A 143 6.91 5.61 -11.20
CA ASN A 143 6.80 4.79 -10.00
C ASN A 143 7.43 3.39 -10.16
N ALA A 144 7.30 2.82 -11.36
CA ALA A 144 7.90 1.53 -11.69
C ALA A 144 9.44 1.62 -11.70
N GLU A 145 10.00 2.67 -12.30
CA GLU A 145 11.44 2.94 -12.26
C GLU A 145 11.94 3.21 -10.83
N ILE A 146 11.15 3.90 -9.99
CA ILE A 146 11.50 4.07 -8.57
C ILE A 146 11.55 2.71 -7.87
N LEU A 147 10.55 1.84 -8.04
CA LEU A 147 10.58 0.50 -7.44
C LEU A 147 11.77 -0.33 -7.92
N ARG A 148 12.13 -0.22 -9.20
CA ARG A 148 13.26 -0.93 -9.79
C ARG A 148 14.61 -0.55 -9.18
N ASN A 149 14.77 0.74 -8.84
CA ASN A 149 16.07 1.31 -8.47
C ASN A 149 16.19 1.72 -6.99
N CYS A 150 15.12 1.60 -6.19
CA CYS A 150 15.14 1.96 -4.77
C CYS A 150 16.08 1.06 -3.94
N SER A 151 16.41 1.51 -2.73
CA SER A 151 17.30 0.81 -1.80
C SER A 151 16.66 -0.38 -1.07
N LEU A 152 15.36 -0.63 -1.26
CA LEU A 152 14.67 -1.74 -0.60
C LEU A 152 15.16 -3.08 -1.13
N GLN A 153 15.31 -4.06 -0.23
CA GLN A 153 15.67 -5.41 -0.64
C GLN A 153 14.44 -6.16 -1.17
N GLY A 154 14.51 -6.63 -2.41
CA GLY A 154 13.42 -7.39 -3.01
C GLY A 154 13.71 -7.81 -4.44
N LYS A 155 12.65 -8.29 -5.11
CA LYS A 155 12.67 -8.58 -6.54
C LYS A 155 11.62 -7.72 -7.22
N TYR A 156 12.08 -6.90 -8.17
CA TYR A 156 11.23 -6.15 -9.07
C TYR A 156 10.78 -7.02 -10.25
N VAL A 157 9.52 -6.87 -10.64
CA VAL A 157 8.91 -7.52 -11.80
C VAL A 157 8.15 -6.44 -12.57
N GLU A 158 8.52 -6.24 -13.84
CA GLU A 158 7.77 -5.42 -14.77
C GLU A 158 6.57 -6.21 -15.29
N LEU A 159 5.40 -5.56 -15.37
CA LEU A 159 4.19 -6.20 -15.86
C LEU A 159 3.97 -5.86 -17.33
N ASN A 160 3.50 -6.86 -18.08
CA ASN A 160 3.10 -6.66 -19.47
C ASN A 160 1.66 -6.12 -19.47
N ASN A 161 1.43 -4.98 -20.11
CA ASN A 161 0.08 -4.39 -20.21
C ASN A 161 -0.71 -4.87 -21.44
N ASP A 162 -0.14 -5.77 -22.23
CA ASP A 162 -0.64 -6.14 -23.57
C ASP A 162 -1.31 -7.53 -23.63
N LYS A 163 -1.74 -8.11 -22.50
CA LYS A 163 -2.33 -9.45 -22.44
C LYS A 163 -3.64 -9.50 -21.66
#